data_AF-A0A953TME7-F1
#
_entry.id   AF-A0A953TME7-F1
#
_cell.length_a   1.000
_cell.length_b   1.000
_cell.length_c   1.000
_cell.angle_alpha   90.00
_cell.angle_beta   90.00
_cell.angle_gamma   90.00
#
_symmetry.space_group_name_H-M   'P 1'
#
loop_
_entity.id
_entity.type
_entity.pdbx_description
1 polymer ?
#
loop_
_entity_poly.entity_id
_entity_poly.type
_entity_poly.pdbx_seq_one_letter_code
_entity_poly.pdbx_strand_id
1 'polypeptide(L)'
;MKKIEAVLRIALPAALVIAVFCYVGQTVTAQNSASSNAVSAQQQQAQQADEQKTASETKIFTGKIVKSGNALVLSDAESKTTYKLDDQQKAKEFVNKDVKVIGVLDDSTGMIRVSSIEPA
;
A
#
# COMPACT_ATOMS: atom_id res chain seq x y z
N MET A 1 17.86 25.89 39.66
CA MET A 1 18.10 24.44 39.67
C MET A 1 18.38 24.00 38.24
N LYS A 2 19.44 23.19 38.07
CA LYS A 2 20.04 22.55 36.88
C LYS A 2 19.25 22.64 35.55
N LYS A 3 19.78 23.27 34.47
CA LYS A 3 20.70 22.73 33.41
C LYS A 3 20.11 21.46 32.77
N ILE A 4 19.97 21.29 31.45
CA ILE A 4 21.02 21.23 30.42
C ILE A 4 20.40 21.24 29.00
N GLU A 5 20.99 22.06 28.14
CA GLU A 5 20.89 22.07 26.67
C GLU A 5 21.48 20.77 26.09
N ALA A 6 20.86 20.20 25.06
CA ALA A 6 21.44 19.11 24.28
C ALA A 6 21.29 19.40 22.78
N VAL A 7 22.10 20.32 22.29
CA VAL A 7 22.54 20.36 20.89
C VAL A 7 23.62 19.30 20.76
N LEU A 8 23.36 18.22 20.02
CA LEU A 8 24.43 17.41 19.46
C LEU A 8 24.15 17.11 17.99
N ARG A 9 24.89 17.85 17.17
CA ARG A 9 25.09 17.62 15.75
C ARG A 9 25.79 16.27 15.57
N ILE A 10 25.22 15.39 14.77
CA ILE A 10 25.97 14.32 14.13
C ILE A 10 25.75 14.46 12.63
N ALA A 11 26.80 14.95 11.98
CA ALA A 11 26.96 14.99 10.53
C ALA A 11 27.88 13.84 10.11
N LEU A 12 27.80 13.49 8.81
CA LEU A 12 28.81 12.82 7.96
C LEU A 12 28.86 11.27 7.98
N PRO A 13 29.37 10.59 6.93
CA PRO A 13 28.95 10.60 5.51
C PRO A 13 28.90 9.19 4.83
N ALA A 14 28.45 9.19 3.57
CA ALA A 14 28.91 8.38 2.43
C ALA A 14 28.98 6.83 2.51
N ALA A 15 28.25 6.16 1.61
CA ALA A 15 28.80 5.03 0.84
C ALA A 15 28.03 4.85 -0.47
N LEU A 16 28.77 4.93 -1.57
CA LEU A 16 28.38 4.72 -2.96
C LEU A 16 28.67 3.25 -3.27
N VAL A 17 27.71 2.44 -3.74
CA VAL A 17 28.02 1.18 -4.44
C VAL A 17 27.06 0.99 -5.61
N ILE A 18 27.64 1.15 -6.80
CA ILE A 18 27.10 0.73 -8.09
C ILE A 18 27.36 -0.77 -8.22
N ALA A 19 26.35 -1.57 -8.53
CA ALA A 19 26.54 -2.90 -9.08
C ALA A 19 25.42 -3.21 -10.07
N VAL A 20 25.72 -2.94 -11.34
CA VAL A 20 25.01 -3.45 -12.51
C VAL A 20 25.20 -4.96 -12.54
N PHE A 21 24.10 -5.72 -12.48
CA PHE A 21 24.08 -7.12 -12.86
C PHE A 21 23.03 -7.32 -13.95
N CYS A 22 23.48 -7.30 -15.20
CA CYS A 22 22.78 -7.92 -16.31
C CYS A 22 22.89 -9.43 -16.16
N TYR A 23 21.77 -10.13 -15.93
CA TYR A 23 21.66 -11.55 -16.23
C TYR A 23 20.52 -11.78 -17.21
N VAL A 24 20.91 -12.18 -18.42
CA VAL A 24 20.06 -12.84 -19.40
C VAL A 24 19.87 -14.30 -18.96
N GLY A 25 18.63 -14.79 -18.98
CA GLY A 25 18.28 -16.17 -18.64
C GLY A 25 16.88 -16.50 -19.18
N GLN A 26 16.74 -17.69 -19.76
CA GLN A 26 15.79 -18.02 -20.81
C GLN A 26 14.55 -18.80 -20.32
N THR A 27 13.50 -18.77 -21.15
CA THR A 27 12.53 -19.83 -21.51
C THR A 27 12.01 -20.80 -20.43
N VAL A 28 10.69 -20.78 -20.21
CA VAL A 28 9.90 -22.00 -19.97
C VAL A 28 8.55 -21.90 -20.70
N THR A 29 8.28 -22.91 -21.52
CA THR A 29 7.00 -23.23 -22.15
C THR A 29 6.05 -23.88 -21.13
N ALA A 30 4.77 -23.52 -21.13
CA ALA A 30 3.72 -24.42 -20.65
C ALA A 30 2.38 -24.14 -21.37
N GLN A 31 2.02 -25.07 -22.26
CA GLN A 31 0.65 -25.29 -22.72
C GLN A 31 -0.20 -25.75 -21.52
N ASN A 32 -1.41 -25.21 -21.37
CA ASN A 32 -2.49 -26.05 -20.88
C ASN A 32 -3.82 -25.70 -21.54
N SER A 33 -4.48 -26.76 -21.98
CA SER A 33 -5.64 -26.79 -22.86
C SER A 33 -6.95 -26.55 -22.10
N ALA A 34 -7.96 -26.16 -22.89
CA ALA A 34 -9.35 -25.94 -22.55
C ALA A 34 -9.99 -26.92 -21.54
N SER A 35 -10.97 -26.44 -20.76
CA SER A 35 -12.39 -26.82 -20.92
C SER A 35 -13.32 -26.24 -19.84
N SER A 36 -14.55 -25.96 -20.30
CA SER A 36 -15.85 -26.03 -19.63
C SER A 36 -16.32 -24.90 -18.68
N ASN A 37 -17.27 -24.14 -19.25
CA ASN A 37 -18.42 -23.45 -18.67
C ASN A 37 -18.79 -23.78 -17.21
N ALA A 38 -18.89 -22.72 -16.40
CA ALA A 38 -20.02 -22.51 -15.49
C ALA A 38 -20.19 -21.00 -15.27
N VAL A 39 -21.28 -20.44 -15.77
CA VAL A 39 -21.76 -19.11 -15.39
C VAL A 39 -22.43 -19.28 -14.03
N SER A 40 -21.77 -18.80 -12.98
CA SER A 40 -22.35 -18.64 -11.66
C SER A 40 -21.93 -17.30 -11.08
N ALA A 41 -22.91 -16.65 -10.47
CA ALA A 41 -22.97 -15.25 -10.12
C ALA A 41 -21.84 -14.78 -9.19
N GLN A 42 -21.26 -13.64 -9.59
CA GLN A 42 -20.76 -12.50 -8.80
C GLN A 42 -20.08 -12.75 -7.44
N GLN A 43 -18.79 -12.38 -7.46
CA GLN A 43 -17.98 -11.80 -6.39
C GLN A 43 -17.20 -12.76 -5.48
N GLN A 44 -16.49 -13.68 -6.12
CA GLN A 44 -15.07 -13.94 -5.85
C GLN A 44 -14.22 -12.68 -6.14
N GLN A 45 -13.02 -12.45 -5.59
CA GLN A 45 -12.05 -13.33 -4.98
C GLN A 45 -11.06 -12.47 -4.17
N ALA A 46 -10.84 -12.81 -2.90
CA ALA A 46 -9.55 -12.56 -2.29
C ALA A 46 -8.52 -13.46 -2.99
N GLN A 47 -7.32 -12.90 -3.23
CA GLN A 47 -6.08 -13.59 -3.62
C GLN A 47 -6.04 -14.12 -5.07
N GLN A 48 -5.53 -13.29 -5.98
CA GLN A 48 -4.75 -13.72 -7.14
C GLN A 48 -3.95 -12.54 -7.71
N ALA A 49 -2.63 -12.68 -7.74
CA ALA A 49 -1.68 -12.00 -8.61
C ALA A 49 -0.37 -12.77 -8.40
N ASP A 50 -0.03 -13.81 -9.18
CA ASP A 50 0.32 -13.80 -10.61
C ASP A 50 0.98 -12.50 -11.07
N GLU A 51 2.27 -12.61 -11.32
CA GLU A 51 3.23 -11.55 -11.60
C GLU A 51 3.17 -11.20 -13.09
N GLN A 52 2.50 -10.11 -13.48
CA GLN A 52 2.72 -9.52 -14.81
C GLN A 52 2.47 -8.00 -14.88
N LYS A 53 3.54 -7.24 -14.70
CA LYS A 53 3.82 -5.91 -15.30
C LYS A 53 2.79 -4.78 -15.08
N THR A 54 2.82 -4.23 -13.86
CA THR A 54 2.63 -2.79 -13.51
C THR A 54 1.56 -2.00 -14.26
N ALA A 55 0.30 -2.43 -14.17
CA ALA A 55 -0.78 -1.47 -13.98
C ALA A 55 -0.99 -1.31 -12.48
N SER A 56 -0.99 -0.08 -11.96
CA SER A 56 -1.38 0.19 -10.59
C SER A 56 -2.85 -0.20 -10.38
N GLU A 57 -3.08 -1.40 -9.87
CA GLU A 57 -4.43 -1.92 -9.65
C GLU A 57 -5.13 -1.17 -8.51
N THR A 58 -6.38 -0.76 -8.76
CA THR A 58 -7.24 -0.22 -7.71
C THR A 58 -7.71 -1.36 -6.81
N LYS A 59 -7.51 -1.22 -5.51
CA LYS A 59 -7.83 -2.18 -4.46
C LYS A 59 -8.71 -1.54 -3.39
N ILE A 60 -9.35 -2.38 -2.58
CA ILE A 60 -10.14 -1.97 -1.41
C ILE A 60 -9.33 -2.25 -0.16
N PHE A 61 -9.16 -1.24 0.68
CA PHE A 61 -8.49 -1.31 1.96
C PHE A 61 -9.50 -1.02 3.07
N THR A 62 -9.67 -1.97 3.98
CA THR A 62 -10.62 -1.82 5.10
C THR A 62 -9.86 -1.45 6.37
N GLY A 63 -10.43 -0.56 7.18
CA GLY A 63 -9.83 -0.22 8.46
C GLY A 63 -10.45 1.03 9.08
N LYS A 64 -9.79 1.55 10.12
CA LYS A 64 -10.19 2.77 10.80
C LYS A 64 -9.34 3.94 10.38
N ILE A 65 -9.94 5.07 10.01
CA ILE A 65 -9.16 6.29 9.78
C ILE A 65 -8.79 6.92 11.12
N VAL A 66 -7.49 7.07 11.37
CA VAL A 66 -6.95 7.66 12.59
C VAL A 66 -5.93 8.74 12.27
N LYS A 67 -5.74 9.68 13.20
CA LYS A 67 -4.70 10.70 13.09
C LYS A 67 -3.37 10.15 13.62
N SER A 68 -2.34 10.19 12.79
CA SER A 68 -0.96 9.83 13.12
C SER A 68 -0.04 11.02 12.85
N GLY A 69 0.39 11.70 13.92
CA GLY A 69 1.12 12.97 13.84
C GLY A 69 0.31 14.03 13.10
N ASN A 70 0.84 14.51 11.97
CA ASN A 70 0.23 15.53 11.13
C ASN A 70 -0.56 14.97 9.94
N ALA A 71 -0.70 13.64 9.84
CA ALA A 71 -1.40 12.97 8.75
C ALA A 71 -2.53 12.08 9.26
N LEU A 72 -3.48 11.79 8.38
CA LEU A 72 -4.50 10.77 8.52
C LEU A 72 -4.02 9.50 7.83
N VAL A 73 -4.21 8.39 8.53
CA VAL A 73 -3.82 7.05 8.08
C VAL A 73 -5.01 6.12 8.19
N LEU A 74 -5.08 5.13 7.32
CA LEU A 74 -5.94 3.98 7.50
C LEU A 74 -5.19 2.96 8.36
N SER A 75 -5.77 2.60 9.51
CA SER A 75 -5.26 1.54 10.38
C SER A 75 -6.06 0.27 10.16
N ASP A 76 -5.41 -0.75 9.62
CA ASP A 76 -5.96 -2.10 9.52
C ASP A 76 -5.47 -2.91 10.74
N ALA A 77 -6.41 -3.26 11.63
CA ALA A 77 -6.11 -3.99 12.85
C ALA A 77 -5.85 -5.49 12.59
N GLU A 78 -6.37 -6.04 11.50
CA GLU A 78 -6.24 -7.45 11.14
C GLU A 78 -4.83 -7.73 10.62
N SER A 79 -4.39 -6.95 9.64
CA SER A 79 -3.03 -7.04 9.09
C SER A 79 -2.00 -6.29 9.93
N LYS A 80 -2.42 -5.57 10.97
CA LYS A 80 -1.57 -4.70 11.82
C LYS A 80 -0.76 -3.70 10.99
N THR A 81 -1.33 -3.25 9.87
CA THR A 81 -0.68 -2.34 8.93
C THR A 81 -1.34 -0.97 8.96
N THR A 82 -0.55 0.08 8.74
CA THR A 82 -1.06 1.44 8.60
C THR A 82 -0.64 2.02 7.27
N TYR A 83 -1.58 2.64 6.57
CA TYR A 83 -1.36 3.24 5.25
C TYR A 83 -1.62 4.74 5.32
N LYS A 84 -0.69 5.54 4.80
CA LYS A 84 -0.94 6.98 4.65
C LYS A 84 -1.96 7.21 3.55
N LEU A 85 -2.86 8.17 3.74
CA LEU A 85 -3.81 8.57 2.71
C LEU A 85 -3.27 9.80 1.98
N ASP A 86 -3.35 9.86 0.66
CA ASP A 86 -2.96 11.07 -0.08
C ASP A 86 -4.01 12.19 0.06
N ASP A 87 -5.28 11.85 -0.04
CA ASP A 87 -6.42 12.77 0.10
C ASP A 87 -6.81 12.92 1.57
N GLN A 88 -6.01 13.73 2.26
CA GLN A 88 -6.22 14.11 3.65
C GLN A 88 -7.53 14.89 3.86
N GLN A 89 -8.08 15.53 2.82
CA GLN A 89 -9.31 16.30 2.95
C GLN A 89 -10.52 15.38 2.98
N LYS A 90 -10.61 14.45 2.02
CA LYS A 90 -11.65 13.42 1.99
C LYS A 90 -11.64 12.54 3.24
N ALA A 91 -10.44 12.16 3.72
CA ALA A 91 -10.30 11.34 4.91
C ALA A 91 -10.77 12.01 6.21
N LYS A 92 -10.77 13.36 6.30
CA LYS A 92 -11.16 14.08 7.53
C LYS A 92 -12.59 13.80 7.96
N GLU A 93 -13.49 13.61 7.01
CA GLU A 93 -14.91 13.35 7.27
C GLU A 93 -15.16 11.99 7.95
N PHE A 94 -14.15 11.12 7.91
CA PHE A 94 -14.22 9.75 8.39
C PHE A 94 -13.29 9.45 9.56
N VAL A 95 -12.71 10.47 10.20
CA VAL A 95 -11.83 10.28 11.36
C VAL A 95 -12.56 9.52 12.48
N ASN A 96 -11.87 8.52 13.03
CA ASN A 96 -12.35 7.56 14.02
C ASN A 96 -13.49 6.64 13.55
N LYS A 97 -13.78 6.57 12.24
CA LYS A 97 -14.77 5.67 11.64
C LYS A 97 -14.09 4.48 10.96
N ASP A 98 -14.79 3.35 10.96
CA ASP A 98 -14.46 2.20 10.14
C ASP A 98 -14.96 2.44 8.71
N VAL A 99 -14.08 2.21 7.74
CA VAL A 99 -14.29 2.55 6.34
C VAL A 99 -13.69 1.51 5.40
N LYS A 100 -14.15 1.59 4.14
CA LYS A 100 -13.52 0.98 2.96
C LYS A 100 -12.92 2.10 2.11
N VAL A 101 -11.60 2.09 1.96
CA VAL A 101 -10.86 3.01 1.11
C VAL A 101 -10.59 2.32 -0.23
N ILE A 102 -11.11 2.88 -1.31
CA ILE A 102 -10.90 2.40 -2.67
C ILE A 102 -9.78 3.23 -3.27
N GLY A 103 -8.69 2.61 -3.70
CA GLY A 103 -7.53 3.34 -4.20
C GLY A 103 -6.39 2.46 -4.68
N VAL A 104 -5.28 3.08 -5.03
CA VAL A 104 -4.05 2.40 -5.44
C VAL A 104 -3.00 2.54 -4.34
N LEU A 105 -2.35 1.45 -3.93
CA LEU A 105 -1.19 1.54 -3.04
C LEU A 105 0.05 1.95 -3.85
N ASP A 106 0.69 3.03 -3.43
CA ASP A 106 2.01 3.43 -3.87
C ASP A 106 3.05 2.71 -2.99
N ASP A 107 3.51 1.54 -3.45
CA ASP A 107 4.45 0.68 -2.71
C ASP A 107 5.79 1.37 -2.40
N SER A 108 6.14 2.42 -3.15
CA SER A 108 7.37 3.18 -2.91
C SER A 108 7.27 4.08 -1.67
N THR A 109 6.06 4.49 -1.30
CA THR A 109 5.82 5.43 -0.17
C THR A 109 4.92 4.88 0.92
N GLY A 110 4.27 3.73 0.70
CA GLY A 110 3.25 3.17 1.60
C GLY A 110 1.99 4.05 1.68
N MET A 111 1.71 4.82 0.62
CA MET A 111 0.59 5.76 0.56
C MET A 111 -0.50 5.23 -0.37
N ILE A 112 -1.74 5.23 0.09
CA ILE A 112 -2.89 4.95 -0.76
C ILE A 112 -3.27 6.24 -1.49
N ARG A 113 -3.31 6.16 -2.82
CA ARG A 113 -3.95 7.13 -3.71
C ARG A 113 -5.45 6.91 -3.67
N VAL A 114 -6.15 7.76 -2.93
CA VAL A 114 -7.56 7.59 -2.58
C VAL A 114 -8.47 8.01 -3.73
N SER A 115 -9.17 7.03 -4.29
CA SER A 115 -10.26 7.28 -5.25
C SER A 115 -11.56 7.59 -4.51
N SER A 116 -11.95 6.75 -3.55
CA SER A 116 -13.19 6.90 -2.76
C SER A 116 -13.02 6.38 -1.33
N ILE A 117 -13.87 6.87 -0.42
CA ILE A 117 -13.97 6.38 0.96
C ILE A 117 -15.45 6.14 1.25
N GLU A 118 -15.78 4.94 1.68
CA GLU A 118 -17.14 4.52 2.03
C GLU A 118 -17.19 4.08 3.49
N PRO A 119 -18.28 4.35 4.22
CA PRO A 119 -18.52 3.71 5.52
C PRO A 119 -18.50 2.18 5.40
N ALA A 120 -17.90 1.50 6.39
CA ALA A 120 -17.79 0.04 6.39
C ALA A 120 -19.14 -0.68 6.53
#